data_AF-A0A962K734-F1
#
_entry.id   AF-A0A962K734-F1
#
_cell.length_a   1.000
_cell.length_b   1.000
_cell.length_c   1.000
_cell.angle_alpha   90.00
_cell.angle_beta   90.00
_cell.angle_gamma   90.00
#
_symmetry.space_group_name_H-M   'P 1'
#
loop_
_entity.id
_entity.type
_entity.pdbx_description
1 polymer ?
#
loop_
_entity_poly.entity_id
_entity_poly.type
_entity_poly.pdbx_seq_one_letter_code
_entity_poly.pdbx_strand_id
1 'polypeptide(L)'
;MIDPLITLVISVSLALLFFMAARHKMSSPRHFQAQLAAYELLPVPVLPLASKLLPAAEMAIVFLILIPYTRAFAAFLAVLLLSAYALGMAINLLRGRNNIDCGCGGQPQALSYWLLLRNAVLVAGASMLMVPASDRTMVWGDTLLLVLMTAVLAMIYLLVEQLVRNNSVLTNRSSSNG
;
A
#
# COMPACT_ATOMS: atom_id res chain seq x y z
N MET A 1 7.33 -11.73 21.21
CA MET A 1 7.00 -10.35 21.65
C MET A 1 7.87 -9.42 20.82
N ILE A 2 7.28 -8.39 20.21
CA ILE A 2 7.98 -7.44 19.33
C ILE A 2 8.27 -6.17 20.14
N ASP A 3 9.43 -5.54 19.90
CA ASP A 3 9.75 -4.26 20.54
C ASP A 3 8.69 -3.19 20.18
N PRO A 4 8.22 -2.38 21.16
CA PRO A 4 7.20 -1.36 20.91
C PRO A 4 7.64 -0.30 19.88
N LEU A 5 8.94 -0.01 19.77
CA LEU A 5 9.48 0.89 18.75
C LEU A 5 9.24 0.33 17.34
N ILE A 6 9.58 -0.94 17.12
CA ILE A 6 9.37 -1.60 15.82
C ILE A 6 7.88 -1.61 15.47
N THR A 7 7.04 -1.92 16.45
CA THR A 7 5.58 -1.92 16.28
C THR A 7 5.07 -0.54 15.84
N LEU A 8 5.54 0.54 16.45
CA LEU A 8 5.15 1.90 16.06
C LEU A 8 5.73 2.33 14.71
N VAL A 9 6.99 1.98 14.40
CA VAL A 9 7.59 2.27 13.09
C VAL A 9 6.74 1.63 11.98
N ILE A 10 6.42 0.34 12.11
CA ILE A 10 5.59 -0.37 11.12
C ILE A 10 4.19 0.26 11.04
N SER A 11 3.57 0.56 12.19
CA SER A 11 2.22 1.14 12.24
C SER A 11 2.16 2.51 11.56
N VAL A 12 3.11 3.39 11.86
CA VAL A 12 3.19 4.75 11.28
C VAL A 12 3.52 4.69 9.79
N SER A 13 4.45 3.83 9.38
CA SER A 13 4.79 3.65 7.97
C SER A 13 3.60 3.12 7.15
N LEU A 14 2.86 2.13 7.67
CA LEU A 14 1.64 1.63 7.03
C LEU A 14 0.54 2.70 6.98
N ALA A 15 0.34 3.43 8.08
CA ALA A 15 -0.61 4.53 8.14
C ALA A 15 -0.30 5.61 7.08
N LEU A 16 0.97 6.01 6.96
CA LEU A 16 1.41 6.96 5.93
C LEU A 16 1.13 6.44 4.51
N LEU A 17 1.44 5.17 4.25
CA LEU A 17 1.22 4.56 2.93
C LEU A 17 -0.27 4.51 2.57
N PHE A 18 -1.12 3.99 3.46
CA PHE A 18 -2.57 3.94 3.23
C PHE A 18 -3.17 5.34 3.12
N PHE A 19 -2.69 6.31 3.90
CA PHE A 19 -3.15 7.69 3.81
C PHE A 19 -2.83 8.32 2.44
N MET A 20 -1.61 8.12 1.95
CA MET A 20 -1.22 8.59 0.61
C MET A 20 -2.04 7.93 -0.50
N ALA A 21 -2.26 6.61 -0.40
CA ALA A 21 -3.07 5.85 -1.36
C ALA A 21 -4.54 6.33 -1.37
N ALA A 22 -5.16 6.44 -0.19
CA ALA A 22 -6.53 6.89 -0.04
C ALA A 22 -6.70 8.32 -0.56
N ARG A 23 -5.78 9.24 -0.20
CA ARG A 23 -5.80 10.63 -0.66
C ARG A 23 -5.79 10.73 -2.18
N HIS A 24 -4.95 9.93 -2.83
CA HIS A 24 -4.87 9.91 -4.29
C HIS A 24 -6.14 9.37 -4.95
N LYS A 25 -6.71 8.29 -4.41
CA LYS A 25 -7.96 7.71 -4.94
C LYS A 25 -9.16 8.65 -4.74
N MET A 26 -9.18 9.39 -3.64
CA MET A 26 -10.21 10.39 -3.36
C MET A 26 -10.09 11.65 -4.22
N SER A 27 -8.89 12.05 -4.65
CA SER A 27 -8.73 13.23 -5.52
C SER A 27 -9.30 13.01 -6.92
N SER A 28 -9.33 11.75 -7.39
CA SER A 28 -9.72 11.39 -8.76
C SER A 28 -10.59 10.13 -8.81
N PRO A 29 -11.80 10.13 -8.21
CA PRO A 29 -12.62 8.93 -8.04
C PRO A 29 -13.07 8.32 -9.38
N ARG A 30 -13.27 9.15 -10.42
CA ARG A 30 -13.58 8.66 -11.77
C ARG A 30 -12.42 7.90 -12.40
N HIS A 31 -11.19 8.38 -12.22
CA HIS A 31 -10.00 7.68 -12.69
C HIS A 31 -9.81 6.36 -11.94
N PHE A 32 -9.98 6.35 -10.61
CA PHE A 32 -9.88 5.12 -9.84
C PHE A 32 -10.96 4.09 -10.23
N GLN A 33 -12.19 4.53 -10.50
CA GLN A 33 -13.24 3.65 -10.99
C GLN A 33 -12.89 3.06 -12.37
N ALA A 34 -12.34 3.84 -13.29
CA ALA A 34 -11.89 3.36 -14.59
C ALA A 34 -10.72 2.36 -14.46
N GLN A 35 -9.77 2.62 -13.55
CA GLN A 35 -8.70 1.67 -13.22
C GLN A 35 -9.29 0.36 -12.70
N LEU A 36 -10.23 0.41 -11.75
CA LEU A 36 -10.85 -0.79 -11.19
C LEU A 36 -11.65 -1.58 -12.24
N ALA A 37 -12.30 -0.88 -13.18
CA ALA A 37 -12.97 -1.50 -14.32
C ALA A 37 -12.00 -2.26 -15.23
N ALA A 38 -10.80 -1.68 -15.47
CA ALA A 38 -9.77 -2.30 -16.31
C ALA A 38 -9.21 -3.62 -15.74
N TYR A 39 -9.34 -3.86 -14.43
CA TYR A 39 -8.95 -5.13 -13.83
C TYR A 39 -9.88 -6.30 -14.24
N GLU A 40 -11.10 -6.03 -14.73
CA GLU A 40 -12.09 -7.06 -15.11
C GLU A 40 -12.30 -8.15 -14.05
N LEU A 41 -12.24 -7.76 -12.76
CA LEU A 41 -12.46 -8.65 -11.62
C LEU A 41 -13.83 -8.43 -10.98
N LEU A 42 -14.39 -7.22 -11.10
CA LEU A 42 -15.66 -6.84 -10.47
C LEU A 42 -16.73 -6.59 -11.54
N PRO A 43 -17.99 -7.00 -11.29
CA PRO A 43 -19.09 -6.69 -12.20
C PRO A 43 -19.39 -5.19 -12.26
N VAL A 44 -19.81 -4.70 -13.43
CA VAL A 44 -20.11 -3.29 -13.69
C VAL A 44 -21.00 -2.61 -12.62
N PRO A 45 -22.09 -3.22 -12.10
CA PRO A 45 -22.93 -2.58 -11.08
C PRO A 45 -22.25 -2.33 -9.73
N VAL A 46 -21.21 -3.09 -9.36
CA VAL A 46 -20.53 -2.91 -8.06
C VAL A 46 -19.33 -1.96 -8.13
N LEU A 47 -18.82 -1.65 -9.32
CA LEU A 47 -17.70 -0.72 -9.53
C LEU A 47 -17.86 0.64 -8.82
N PRO A 48 -18.99 1.36 -8.91
CA PRO A 48 -19.13 2.67 -8.26
C PRO A 48 -19.17 2.57 -6.73
N LEU A 49 -19.62 1.44 -6.19
CA LEU A 49 -19.61 1.19 -4.75
C LEU A 49 -18.21 0.80 -4.28
N ALA A 50 -17.56 -0.13 -4.98
CA ALA A 50 -16.19 -0.56 -4.68
C ALA A 50 -15.17 0.57 -4.80
N SER A 51 -15.32 1.48 -5.77
CA SER A 51 -14.42 2.62 -5.95
C SER A 51 -14.48 3.62 -4.78
N LYS A 52 -15.58 3.64 -4.01
CA LYS A 52 -15.74 4.45 -2.79
C LYS A 52 -15.38 3.69 -1.52
N LEU A 53 -15.77 2.42 -1.44
CA LEU A 53 -15.51 1.58 -0.27
C LEU A 53 -14.02 1.30 -0.08
N LEU A 54 -13.26 1.09 -1.16
CA LEU A 54 -11.83 0.81 -1.05
C LEU A 54 -11.04 1.97 -0.42
N PRO A 55 -11.14 3.24 -0.89
CA PRO A 55 -10.49 4.37 -0.21
C PRO A 55 -11.00 4.59 1.21
N ALA A 56 -12.29 4.33 1.47
CA ALA A 56 -12.86 4.45 2.82
C ALA A 56 -12.24 3.40 3.77
N ALA A 57 -12.05 2.17 3.30
CA ALA A 57 -11.40 1.11 4.06
C ALA A 57 -9.92 1.43 4.32
N GLU A 58 -9.20 1.96 3.33
CA GLU A 58 -7.82 2.43 3.51
C GLU A 58 -7.74 3.50 4.60
N MET A 59 -8.63 4.50 4.54
CA MET A 59 -8.68 5.56 5.54
C MET A 59 -9.06 5.03 6.93
N ALA A 60 -9.99 4.08 7.02
CA ALA A 60 -10.32 3.43 8.30
C ALA A 60 -9.09 2.75 8.90
N ILE A 61 -8.31 2.01 8.11
CA ILE A 61 -7.08 1.35 8.57
C ILE A 61 -6.08 2.38 9.15
N VAL A 62 -5.93 3.56 8.52
CA VAL A 62 -5.07 4.65 9.02
C VAL A 62 -5.44 5.04 10.45
N PHE A 63 -6.73 5.22 10.76
CA PHE A 63 -7.16 5.60 12.10
C PHE A 63 -7.04 4.44 13.10
N LEU A 64 -7.44 3.23 12.70
CA LEU A 64 -7.46 2.09 13.60
C LEU A 64 -6.06 1.56 13.96
N ILE A 65 -5.06 1.70 13.08
CA ILE A 65 -3.71 1.17 13.31
C ILE A 65 -2.91 1.99 14.33
N LEU A 66 -3.25 3.29 14.45
CA LEU A 66 -2.60 4.21 15.39
C LEU A 66 -3.05 4.00 16.84
N ILE A 67 -4.27 3.48 17.04
CA ILE A 67 -4.81 3.19 18.36
C ILE A 67 -4.34 1.79 18.80
N PRO A 68 -3.58 1.66 19.92
CA PRO A 68 -3.01 0.37 20.35
C PRO A 68 -4.06 -0.74 20.52
N TYR A 69 -5.25 -0.39 21.03
CA TYR A 69 -6.33 -1.34 21.29
C TYR A 69 -6.92 -1.95 20.01
N THR A 70 -7.03 -1.17 18.93
CA THR A 70 -7.59 -1.64 17.65
C THR A 70 -6.52 -2.09 16.66
N ARG A 71 -5.23 -2.00 17.01
CA ARG A 71 -4.12 -2.25 16.09
C ARG A 71 -4.12 -3.64 15.48
N ALA A 72 -4.37 -4.69 16.27
CA ALA A 72 -4.41 -6.07 15.76
C ALA A 72 -5.54 -6.26 14.74
N PHE A 73 -6.70 -5.64 14.98
CA PHE A 73 -7.82 -5.64 14.03
C PHE A 73 -7.50 -4.83 12.77
N ALA A 74 -6.88 -3.65 12.92
CA ALA A 74 -6.41 -2.85 11.80
C ALA A 74 -5.39 -3.59 10.93
N ALA A 75 -4.46 -4.32 11.57
CA ALA A 75 -3.46 -5.15 10.92
C ALA A 75 -4.11 -6.27 10.10
N PHE A 76 -5.15 -6.93 10.63
CA PHE A 76 -5.93 -7.91 9.89
C PHE A 76 -6.59 -7.32 8.65
N LEU A 77 -7.24 -6.16 8.79
CA LEU A 77 -7.84 -5.44 7.66
C LEU A 77 -6.80 -5.02 6.63
N ALA A 78 -5.63 -4.55 7.07
CA ALA A 78 -4.52 -4.16 6.20
C ALA A 78 -4.00 -5.36 5.39
N VAL A 79 -3.78 -6.51 6.05
CA VAL A 79 -3.38 -7.76 5.37
C VAL A 79 -4.43 -8.15 4.34
N LEU A 80 -5.71 -8.20 4.72
CA LEU A 80 -6.80 -8.57 3.81
C LEU A 80 -6.84 -7.66 2.58
N LEU A 81 -6.74 -6.35 2.78
CA LEU A 81 -6.82 -5.36 1.72
C LEU A 81 -5.60 -5.43 0.78
N LEU A 82 -4.39 -5.50 1.34
CA LEU A 82 -3.15 -5.62 0.56
C LEU A 82 -3.11 -6.94 -0.21
N SER A 83 -3.57 -8.04 0.38
CA SER A 83 -3.69 -9.33 -0.29
C SER A 83 -4.72 -9.29 -1.43
N ALA A 84 -5.86 -8.61 -1.24
CA ALA A 84 -6.84 -8.43 -2.31
C ALA A 84 -6.26 -7.63 -3.48
N TYR A 85 -5.52 -6.55 -3.21
CA TYR A 85 -4.78 -5.81 -4.24
C TYR A 85 -3.74 -6.68 -4.94
N ALA A 86 -2.89 -7.39 -4.17
CA ALA A 86 -1.87 -8.29 -4.69
C ALA A 86 -2.46 -9.37 -5.60
N LEU A 87 -3.57 -10.00 -5.20
CA LEU A 87 -4.26 -11.01 -5.98
C LEU A 87 -4.83 -10.42 -7.28
N GLY A 88 -5.46 -9.25 -7.22
CA GLY A 88 -6.00 -8.59 -8.40
C GLY A 88 -4.91 -8.23 -9.43
N MET A 89 -3.75 -7.77 -8.95
CA MET A 89 -2.58 -7.52 -9.79
C MET A 89 -2.01 -8.82 -10.36
N ALA A 90 -1.87 -9.87 -9.55
CA ALA A 90 -1.35 -11.16 -9.98
C ALA A 90 -2.21 -11.80 -11.08
N ILE A 91 -3.54 -11.78 -10.93
CA ILE A 91 -4.47 -12.31 -11.94
C ILE A 91 -4.31 -11.56 -13.28
N ASN A 92 -4.22 -10.23 -13.24
CA ASN A 92 -4.06 -9.44 -14.46
C ASN A 92 -2.68 -9.64 -15.12
N LEU A 93 -1.64 -9.82 -14.32
CA LEU A 93 -0.30 -10.13 -14.81
C LEU A 93 -0.26 -11.50 -15.48
N LEU A 94 -0.93 -12.51 -14.91
CA LEU A 94 -1.10 -13.84 -15.52
C LEU A 94 -1.93 -13.80 -16.82
N ARG A 95 -2.86 -12.84 -16.95
CA ARG A 95 -3.60 -12.57 -18.19
C ARG A 95 -2.78 -11.80 -19.24
N GLY A 96 -1.50 -11.49 -18.96
CA GLY A 96 -0.64 -10.70 -19.84
C GLY A 96 -0.98 -9.21 -19.88
N ARG A 97 -1.82 -8.71 -18.97
CA ARG A 97 -2.28 -7.32 -18.93
C ARG A 97 -1.42 -6.49 -17.99
N ASN A 98 -0.26 -6.08 -18.47
CA ASN A 98 0.70 -5.27 -17.70
C ASN A 98 0.44 -3.75 -17.81
N ASN A 99 -0.25 -3.27 -18.85
CA ASN A 99 -0.49 -1.84 -19.07
C ASN A 99 -1.65 -1.24 -18.24
N ILE A 100 -1.96 -1.86 -17.10
CA ILE A 100 -2.97 -1.38 -16.15
C ILE A 100 -2.24 -0.59 -15.06
N ASP A 101 -2.86 0.48 -14.59
CA ASP A 101 -2.33 1.29 -13.49
C ASP A 101 -2.54 0.59 -12.14
N CYS A 102 -1.49 0.53 -11.31
CA CYS A 102 -1.59 -0.06 -9.97
C CYS A 102 -2.47 0.75 -9.00
N GLY A 103 -2.71 2.05 -9.28
CA GLY A 103 -3.58 2.93 -8.49
C GLY A 103 -3.15 3.18 -7.03
N CYS A 104 -2.03 2.61 -6.58
CA CYS A 104 -1.49 2.75 -5.22
C CYS A 104 -0.43 3.85 -5.11
N GLY A 105 0.19 4.24 -6.23
CA GLY A 105 1.42 5.02 -6.30
C GLY A 105 1.27 6.48 -6.75
N GLY A 106 0.15 7.15 -6.47
CA GLY A 106 -0.03 8.59 -6.72
C GLY A 106 0.03 9.08 -8.18
N GLN A 107 0.54 8.26 -9.09
CA GLN A 107 0.86 8.55 -10.48
C GLN A 107 0.75 7.25 -11.27
N PRO A 108 0.45 7.32 -12.58
CA PRO A 108 0.22 6.13 -13.37
C PRO A 108 1.45 5.26 -13.47
N GLN A 109 1.33 3.99 -13.06
CA GLN A 109 2.41 3.02 -13.17
C GLN A 109 1.88 1.66 -13.60
N ALA A 110 2.50 1.12 -14.66
CA ALA A 110 2.18 -0.20 -15.19
C ALA A 110 2.37 -1.30 -14.14
N LEU A 111 1.52 -2.33 -14.20
CA LEU A 111 1.65 -3.53 -13.39
C LEU A 111 2.99 -4.23 -13.66
N SER A 112 3.68 -4.56 -12.58
CA SER A 112 4.99 -5.21 -12.61
C SER A 112 5.11 -6.19 -11.45
N TYR A 113 5.97 -7.20 -11.60
CA TYR A 113 6.27 -8.15 -10.53
C TYR A 113 6.84 -7.47 -9.27
N TRP A 114 7.45 -6.28 -9.42
CA TRP A 114 7.91 -5.47 -8.30
C TRP A 114 6.77 -5.02 -7.38
N LEU A 115 5.63 -4.65 -7.95
CA LEU A 115 4.44 -4.25 -7.18
C LEU A 115 3.89 -5.41 -6.33
N LEU A 116 3.99 -6.65 -6.83
CA LEU A 116 3.62 -7.83 -6.05
C LEU A 116 4.59 -8.04 -4.88
N LEU A 117 5.90 -7.94 -5.12
CA LEU A 117 6.90 -8.05 -4.05
C LEU A 117 6.72 -6.96 -3.00
N ARG A 118 6.48 -5.71 -3.41
CA ARG A 118 6.19 -4.59 -2.51
C ARG A 118 4.99 -4.91 -1.61
N ASN A 119 3.87 -5.35 -2.18
CA ASN A 119 2.70 -5.72 -1.38
C ASN A 119 2.94 -6.92 -0.47
N ALA A 120 3.72 -7.92 -0.91
CA ALA A 120 4.09 -9.05 -0.08
C ALA A 120 4.90 -8.62 1.16
N VAL A 121 5.84 -7.69 0.99
CA VAL A 121 6.61 -7.10 2.11
C VAL A 121 5.70 -6.33 3.06
N LEU A 122 4.75 -5.54 2.54
CA LEU A 122 3.78 -4.81 3.35
C LEU A 122 2.83 -5.74 4.13
N VAL A 123 2.41 -6.84 3.51
CA VAL A 123 1.61 -7.90 4.15
C VAL A 123 2.40 -8.55 5.30
N ALA A 124 3.68 -8.85 5.08
CA ALA A 124 4.55 -9.40 6.12
C ALA A 124 4.75 -8.41 7.29
N GLY A 125 4.93 -7.11 6.99
CA GLY A 125 4.99 -6.08 8.03
C GLY A 125 3.68 -5.94 8.80
N ALA A 126 2.54 -5.95 8.10
CA ALA A 126 1.23 -5.87 8.74
C ALA A 126 0.94 -7.11 9.61
N SER A 127 1.32 -8.31 9.19
CA SER A 127 1.11 -9.52 9.99
C SER A 127 1.94 -9.53 11.27
N MET A 128 3.13 -8.90 11.29
CA MET A 128 3.91 -8.72 12.51
C MET A 128 3.14 -7.93 13.59
N LEU A 129 2.29 -6.97 13.22
CA LEU A 129 1.51 -6.18 14.16
C LEU A 129 0.41 -6.97 14.90
N MET A 130 0.15 -8.21 14.50
CA MET A 130 -0.76 -9.11 15.22
C MET A 130 -0.09 -9.75 16.45
N VAL A 131 1.24 -9.72 16.52
CA VAL A 131 1.98 -10.27 17.65
C VAL A 131 2.00 -9.24 18.79
N PRO A 132 1.75 -9.64 20.05
CA PRO A 132 1.76 -8.72 21.18
C PRO A 132 3.14 -8.05 21.36
N ALA A 133 3.09 -6.74 21.62
CA ALA A 133 4.28 -5.93 21.91
C ALA A 133 4.84 -6.25 23.30
N SER A 134 6.13 -6.03 23.51
CA SER A 134 6.76 -6.14 24.82
C SER A 134 6.46 -4.93 25.70
N ASP A 135 6.40 -5.14 27.03
CA ASP A 135 6.14 -4.11 28.04
C ASP A 135 7.36 -3.19 28.32
N ARG A 136 8.18 -2.92 27.30
CA ARG A 136 9.35 -2.05 27.43
C ARG A 136 8.90 -0.60 27.58
N THR A 137 9.37 0.07 28.63
CA THR A 137 9.12 1.51 28.83
C THR A 137 9.78 2.34 27.73
N MET A 138 8.99 3.16 27.04
CA MET A 138 9.48 4.04 25.99
C MET A 138 10.24 5.22 26.59
N VAL A 139 11.48 5.40 26.15
CA VAL A 139 12.31 6.54 26.54
C VAL A 139 12.20 7.64 25.48
N TRP A 140 12.47 8.90 25.83
CA TRP A 140 12.46 10.01 24.88
C TRP A 140 13.38 9.78 23.65
N GLY A 141 14.48 9.04 23.80
CA GLY A 141 15.34 8.66 22.67
C GLY A 141 14.64 7.77 21.64
N ASP A 142 13.66 6.96 22.07
CA ASP A 142 12.90 6.08 21.19
C ASP A 142 11.96 6.88 20.27
N THR A 143 11.47 8.05 20.70
CA THR A 143 10.63 8.91 19.84
C THR A 143 11.44 9.58 18.74
N LEU A 144 12.67 10.00 19.03
CA LEU A 144 13.61 10.51 18.02
C LEU A 144 13.95 9.42 16.99
N LEU A 145 14.26 8.20 17.47
CA LEU A 145 14.52 7.05 16.62
C LEU A 145 13.31 6.68 15.76
N LEU A 146 12.09 6.71 16.32
CA LEU A 146 10.85 6.48 15.58
C LEU A 146 10.71 7.45 14.40
N VAL A 147 10.89 8.75 14.65
CA VAL A 147 10.80 9.79 13.59
C VAL A 147 11.86 9.59 12.53
N LEU A 148 13.12 9.34 12.92
CA LEU A 148 14.21 9.11 11.97
C LEU A 148 13.98 7.85 11.12
N MET A 149 13.63 6.73 11.74
CA MET A 149 13.38 5.47 11.03
C MET A 149 12.21 5.58 10.06
N THR A 150 11.10 6.20 10.50
CA THR A 150 9.93 6.41 9.63
C THR A 150 10.25 7.36 8.46
N ALA A 151 11.02 8.43 8.70
CA ALA A 151 11.46 9.33 7.64
C ALA A 151 12.37 8.65 6.62
N VAL A 152 13.33 7.84 7.07
CA VAL A 152 14.22 7.05 6.21
C VAL A 152 13.42 6.05 5.39
N LEU A 153 12.50 5.30 6.00
CA LEU A 153 11.63 4.36 5.29
C LEU A 153 10.75 5.06 4.25
N ALA A 154 10.18 6.22 4.59
CA ALA A 154 9.40 7.01 3.64
C ALA A 154 10.26 7.49 2.47
N MET A 155 11.48 7.95 2.73
CA MET A 155 12.41 8.37 1.67
C MET A 155 12.80 7.22 0.76
N ILE A 156 13.15 6.05 1.33
CA ILE A 156 13.45 4.84 0.56
C ILE A 156 12.26 4.44 -0.31
N TYR A 157 11.04 4.45 0.26
CA TYR A 157 9.82 4.14 -0.48
C TYR A 157 9.65 5.07 -1.68
N LEU A 158 9.76 6.39 -1.49
CA LEU A 158 9.63 7.36 -2.58
C LEU A 158 10.72 7.19 -3.65
N LEU A 159 11.96 6.90 -3.25
CA LEU A 159 13.07 6.63 -4.18
C LEU A 159 12.83 5.37 -5.00
N VAL A 160 12.36 4.30 -4.38
CA VAL A 160 12.01 3.05 -5.06
C VAL A 160 10.87 3.29 -6.06
N GLU A 161 9.81 3.98 -5.66
CA GLU A 161 8.70 4.33 -6.55
C GLU A 161 9.19 5.16 -7.76
N GLN A 162 10.07 6.12 -7.53
CA GLN A 162 10.66 6.94 -8.58
C GLN A 162 11.54 6.12 -9.53
N LEU A 163 12.33 5.17 -9.00
CA LEU A 163 13.19 4.30 -9.80
C LEU A 163 12.36 3.36 -10.69
N VAL A 164 11.35 2.71 -10.12
CA VAL A 164 10.47 1.79 -10.86
C VAL A 164 9.71 2.55 -11.95
N ARG A 165 9.31 3.81 -11.66
CA ARG A 165 8.68 4.67 -12.65
C ARG A 165 9.63 4.98 -13.80
N ASN A 166 10.85 5.44 -13.50
CA ASN A 166 11.85 5.72 -14.51
C ASN A 166 12.13 4.48 -15.39
N ASN A 167 12.25 3.31 -14.78
CA ASN A 167 12.48 2.07 -15.51
C ASN A 167 11.32 1.77 -16.48
N SER A 168 10.06 1.93 -16.05
CA SER A 168 8.89 1.69 -16.90
C SER A 168 8.81 2.63 -18.11
N VAL A 169 9.22 3.89 -17.96
CA VAL A 169 9.27 4.86 -19.06
C VAL A 169 10.34 4.49 -20.09
N LEU A 170 11.50 4.03 -19.62
CA LEU A 170 12.60 3.61 -20.49
C LEU A 170 12.26 2.35 -21.29
N THR A 171 11.62 1.34 -20.67
CA THR A 171 11.23 0.11 -21.37
C THR A 171 10.17 0.39 -22.44
N ASN A 172 9.17 1.21 -22.15
CA ASN A 172 8.13 1.58 -23.11
C ASN A 172 8.67 2.39 -24.32
N ARG A 173 9.71 3.21 -24.13
CA ARG A 173 10.37 3.91 -25.25
C ARG A 173 11.14 2.95 -26.16
N SER A 174 11.82 1.96 -25.58
CA SER A 174 12.57 0.97 -26.36
C SER A 174 11.66 0.13 -27.26
N SER A 175 10.45 -0.21 -26.81
CA SER A 175 9.49 -0.98 -27.61
C SER A 175 8.77 -0.16 -28.69
N SER A 176 8.78 1.18 -28.60
CA SER A 176 8.17 2.07 -29.61
C SER A 176 9.11 2.40 -30.76
N ASN A 177 10.42 2.20 -30.59
CA ASN A 177 11.46 2.56 -31.55
C ASN A 177 12.03 1.34 -32.31
N GLY A 178 11.48 0.14 -32.11
CA GLY A 178 11.84 -1.09 -32.83
C GLY A 178 10.63 -1.65 -33.54
#